data_AF-A0A8H7IUI5-F1
#
_entry.id   AF-A0A8H7IUI5-F1
#
_cell.length_a   1.000
_cell.length_b   1.000
_cell.length_c   1.000
_cell.angle_alpha   90.00
_cell.angle_beta   90.00
_cell.angle_gamma   90.00
#
_symmetry.space_group_name_H-M   'P 1'
#
loop_
_entity.id
_entity.type
_entity.pdbx_description
1 polymer ?
#
loop_
_entity_poly.entity_id
_entity_poly.type
_entity_poly.pdbx_seq_one_letter_code
_entity_poly.pdbx_strand_id
1 'polypeptide(L)'
;MTPPNIPLVYRLWHLWIEPAMALNGARYLWSMPDVYHQYMPGTSAWSPKSQIIYDQLAATYMLFAFNQAVTLRVVQEVRLWKVLLFGMALCDAGHIYSVWAEMGTRDMLSPSVWRPSDWVTMVSTVGPFFLRLAFVLGVGLKDSQQEEKEA
;
A
#
# COMPACT_ATOMS: atom_id res chain seq x y z
N MET A 1 -9.72 -2.93 18.65
CA MET A 1 -9.16 -4.21 19.13
C MET A 1 -8.98 -5.09 17.91
N THR A 2 -7.84 -5.78 17.75
CA THR A 2 -7.60 -6.62 16.55
C THR A 2 -8.20 -8.01 16.71
N PRO A 3 -8.61 -8.68 15.62
CA PRO A 3 -9.02 -10.09 15.68
C PRO A 3 -7.95 -10.96 16.35
N PRO A 4 -8.33 -11.96 17.16
CA PRO A 4 -7.38 -12.96 17.65
C PRO A 4 -6.73 -13.70 16.47
N ASN A 5 -5.51 -14.22 16.66
CA ASN A 5 -4.79 -15.08 15.71
C ASN A 5 -4.19 -14.42 14.44
N ILE A 6 -4.14 -13.08 14.34
CA ILE A 6 -3.36 -12.42 13.27
C ILE A 6 -1.88 -12.30 13.65
N PRO A 7 -0.93 -12.76 12.81
CA PRO A 7 0.51 -12.58 13.01
C PRO A 7 0.91 -11.12 13.27
N LEU A 8 1.90 -10.94 14.15
CA LEU A 8 2.38 -9.63 14.57
C LEU A 8 2.88 -8.78 13.39
N VAL A 9 3.50 -9.39 12.38
CA VAL A 9 3.97 -8.70 11.18
C VAL A 9 2.84 -7.97 10.45
N TYR A 10 1.70 -8.63 10.20
CA TYR A 10 0.56 -8.02 9.52
C TYR A 10 -0.12 -6.94 10.37
N ARG A 11 -0.11 -7.10 11.70
CA ARG A 11 -0.61 -6.07 12.61
C ARG A 11 0.26 -4.82 12.61
N LEU A 12 1.57 -4.97 12.76
CA LEU A 12 2.49 -3.82 12.77
C LEU A 12 2.45 -3.07 11.44
N TRP A 13 2.50 -3.83 10.34
CA TRP A 13 2.48 -3.27 9.00
C TRP A 13 1.17 -2.52 8.72
N HIS A 14 0.04 -3.24 8.69
CA HIS A 14 -1.24 -2.67 8.25
C HIS A 14 -1.87 -1.70 9.24
N LEU A 15 -1.54 -1.74 10.55
CA LEU A 15 -2.18 -0.85 11.51
C LEU A 15 -1.34 0.37 11.89
N TRP A 16 -0.03 0.33 11.69
CA TRP A 16 0.87 1.37 12.19
C TRP A 16 1.80 1.92 11.12
N ILE A 17 2.63 1.07 10.52
CA ILE A 17 3.68 1.51 9.60
C ILE A 17 3.03 2.10 8.36
N GLU A 18 2.16 1.34 7.71
CA GLU A 18 1.56 1.75 6.45
C GLU A 18 0.61 2.96 6.56
N PRO A 19 -0.33 3.04 7.54
CA PRO A 19 -1.15 4.23 7.68
C PRO A 19 -0.33 5.48 8.01
N ALA A 20 0.77 5.35 8.76
CA ALA A 20 1.68 6.49 9.00
C ALA A 20 2.39 6.94 7.72
N MET A 21 2.88 6.00 6.92
CA MET A 21 3.49 6.30 5.61
C MET A 21 2.49 6.93 4.66
N ALA A 22 1.26 6.41 4.58
CA ALA A 22 0.20 6.93 3.72
C ALA A 22 -0.21 8.36 4.12
N LEU A 23 -0.39 8.64 5.43
CA LEU A 23 -0.65 10.00 5.91
C LEU A 23 0.49 10.96 5.56
N ASN A 24 1.74 10.53 5.74
CA ASN A 24 2.89 11.33 5.40
C ASN A 24 2.94 11.60 3.88
N GLY A 25 2.70 10.59 3.05
CA GLY A 25 2.60 10.72 1.60
C GLY A 25 1.52 11.72 1.18
N ALA A 26 0.32 11.64 1.76
CA ALA A 26 -0.76 12.59 1.51
C ALA A 26 -0.37 14.04 1.87
N ARG A 27 0.31 14.23 3.02
CA ARG A 27 0.83 15.54 3.43
C ARG A 27 1.83 16.10 2.42
N TYR A 28 2.77 15.29 1.93
CA TYR A 28 3.74 15.71 0.91
C TYR A 28 3.04 16.08 -0.41
N LEU A 29 2.08 15.28 -0.86
CA LEU A 29 1.32 15.54 -2.08
C LEU A 29 0.56 16.89 -2.05
N TRP A 30 -0.02 17.25 -0.90
CA TRP A 30 -0.73 18.52 -0.76
C TRP A 30 0.19 19.73 -0.53
N SER A 31 1.28 19.55 0.22
CA SER A 31 2.09 20.69 0.67
C SER A 31 3.35 20.92 -0.17
N MET A 32 3.90 19.84 -0.73
CA MET A 32 5.21 19.79 -1.41
C MET A 32 5.17 18.78 -2.58
N PRO A 33 4.26 18.96 -3.57
CA PRO A 33 4.07 18.03 -4.69
C PRO A 33 5.31 17.89 -5.57
N ASP A 34 6.12 18.94 -5.67
CA ASP A 34 7.41 18.97 -6.37
C ASP A 34 8.43 18.03 -5.71
N VAL A 35 8.52 18.05 -4.37
CA VAL A 35 9.39 17.15 -3.61
C VAL A 35 8.88 15.71 -3.74
N TYR A 36 7.58 15.50 -3.66
CA TYR A 36 6.98 14.18 -3.85
C TYR A 36 7.27 13.61 -5.25
N HIS A 37 7.21 14.45 -6.29
CA HIS A 37 7.47 14.03 -7.67
C HIS A 37 8.90 13.52 -7.90
N GLN A 38 9.87 13.89 -7.06
CA GLN A 38 11.23 13.34 -7.15
C GLN A 38 11.29 11.81 -6.94
N TYR A 39 10.25 11.25 -6.32
CA TYR A 39 10.06 9.83 -6.12
C TYR A 39 9.26 9.18 -7.26
N MET A 40 8.73 9.93 -8.21
CA MET A 40 8.13 9.35 -9.42
C MET A 40 9.21 8.90 -10.42
N PRO A 41 8.88 7.96 -11.32
CA PRO A 41 9.78 7.55 -12.40
C PRO A 41 10.37 8.76 -13.14
N GLY A 42 11.67 8.71 -13.42
CA GLY A 42 12.40 9.85 -13.98
C GLY A 42 11.98 10.23 -15.40
N THR A 43 11.22 9.36 -16.07
CA THR A 43 10.56 9.61 -17.35
C THR A 43 9.38 10.57 -17.22
N SER A 44 8.79 10.71 -16.03
CA SER A 44 7.63 11.58 -15.79
C SER A 44 8.04 13.03 -15.49
N ALA A 45 7.40 13.99 -16.16
CA ALA A 45 7.64 15.43 -15.95
C ALA A 45 6.64 16.03 -14.96
N TRP A 46 7.14 16.73 -13.94
CA TRP A 46 6.30 17.50 -13.03
C TRP A 46 5.76 18.75 -13.71
N SER A 47 4.51 19.12 -13.39
CA SER A 47 3.90 20.38 -13.80
C SER A 47 2.99 20.91 -12.69
N PRO A 48 3.08 22.21 -12.33
CA PRO A 48 2.15 22.82 -11.37
C PRO A 48 0.68 22.71 -11.78
N LYS A 49 0.40 22.61 -13.09
CA LYS A 49 -0.97 22.46 -13.61
C LYS A 49 -1.56 21.07 -13.34
N SER A 50 -0.72 20.10 -12.97
CA SER A 50 -1.12 18.74 -12.65
C SER A 50 -1.50 18.54 -11.18
N GLN A 51 -1.64 19.63 -10.39
CA GLN A 51 -1.95 19.55 -8.95
C GLN A 51 -3.14 18.64 -8.64
N ILE A 52 -4.18 18.68 -9.49
CA ILE A 52 -5.36 17.83 -9.32
C ILE A 52 -5.01 16.33 -9.26
N ILE A 53 -4.01 15.87 -10.01
CA ILE A 53 -3.60 14.46 -9.99
C ILE A 53 -2.94 14.10 -8.65
N TYR A 54 -2.11 15.00 -8.11
CA TYR A 54 -1.48 14.81 -6.80
C TYR A 54 -2.51 14.88 -5.67
N ASP A 55 -3.51 15.76 -5.77
CA ASP A 55 -4.61 15.84 -4.81
C ASP A 55 -5.45 14.56 -4.80
N GLN A 56 -5.75 14.00 -5.98
CA GLN A 56 -6.45 12.72 -6.10
C GLN A 56 -5.63 11.57 -5.53
N LEU A 57 -4.30 11.56 -5.73
CA LEU A 57 -3.42 10.57 -5.12
C LEU A 57 -3.37 10.72 -3.59
N ALA A 58 -3.35 11.95 -3.08
CA ALA A 58 -3.38 12.24 -1.64
C ALA A 58 -4.70 11.76 -1.01
N ALA A 59 -5.83 11.96 -1.70
CA ALA A 59 -7.13 11.47 -1.27
C ALA A 59 -7.15 9.93 -1.16
N THR A 60 -6.53 9.22 -2.12
CA THR A 60 -6.36 7.76 -2.06
C THR A 60 -5.52 7.34 -0.84
N TYR A 61 -4.41 8.02 -0.56
CA TYR A 61 -3.58 7.71 0.60
C TYR A 61 -4.27 8.01 1.93
N MET A 62 -5.08 9.07 2.00
CA MET A 62 -5.96 9.31 3.14
C MET A 62 -6.98 8.18 3.33
N LEU A 63 -7.54 7.66 2.24
CA LEU A 63 -8.46 6.52 2.30
C LEU A 63 -7.76 5.24 2.79
N PHE A 64 -6.54 4.99 2.34
CA PHE A 64 -5.71 3.88 2.82
C PHE A 64 -5.45 4.02 4.32
N ALA A 65 -4.94 5.19 4.73
CA ALA A 65 -4.67 5.51 6.12
C ALA A 65 -5.91 5.35 6.99
N PHE A 66 -7.07 5.84 6.55
CA PHE A 66 -8.31 5.68 7.30
C PHE A 66 -8.72 4.21 7.44
N ASN A 67 -8.71 3.45 6.34
CA ASN A 67 -9.09 2.04 6.41
C ASN A 67 -8.17 1.24 7.33
N GLN A 68 -6.87 1.49 7.27
CA GLN A 68 -5.85 0.82 8.06
C GLN A 68 -5.82 1.28 9.52
N ALA A 69 -5.85 2.60 9.75
CA ALA A 69 -5.79 3.17 11.07
C ALA A 69 -7.09 2.97 11.85
N VAL A 70 -8.25 3.11 11.18
CA VAL A 70 -9.57 3.14 11.81
C VAL A 70 -10.35 1.87 11.51
N THR A 71 -10.68 1.62 10.24
CA THR A 71 -11.61 0.52 9.87
C THR A 71 -11.12 -0.84 10.36
N LEU A 72 -9.85 -1.19 10.12
CA LEU A 72 -9.27 -2.46 10.57
C LEU A 72 -9.23 -2.60 12.11
N ARG A 73 -9.21 -1.51 12.88
CA ARG A 73 -9.27 -1.57 14.35
C ARG A 73 -10.68 -1.79 14.89
N VAL A 74 -11.69 -1.45 14.10
CA VAL A 74 -13.12 -1.61 14.43
C VAL A 74 -13.60 -3.00 14.04
N VAL A 75 -13.14 -3.50 12.90
CA VAL A 75 -13.54 -4.80 12.35
C VAL A 75 -12.83 -5.94 13.08
N GLN A 76 -13.63 -6.85 13.68
CA GLN A 76 -13.12 -8.03 14.38
C GLN A 76 -13.15 -9.32 13.54
N GLU A 77 -13.74 -9.30 12.35
CA GLU A 77 -13.80 -10.47 11.46
C GLU A 77 -12.63 -10.46 10.46
N VAL A 78 -11.87 -11.56 10.42
CA VAL A 78 -10.73 -11.73 9.50
C VAL A 78 -11.19 -11.72 8.03
N ARG A 79 -12.40 -12.18 7.74
CA ARG A 79 -12.97 -12.13 6.38
C ARG A 79 -13.09 -10.70 5.86
N LEU A 80 -13.57 -9.78 6.69
CA LEU A 80 -13.69 -8.37 6.34
C LEU A 80 -12.31 -7.71 6.18
N TRP A 81 -11.32 -8.12 6.99
CA TRP A 81 -9.93 -7.71 6.76
C TRP A 81 -9.44 -8.14 5.39
N LYS A 82 -9.67 -9.40 4.99
CA LYS A 82 -9.29 -9.90 3.66
C LYS A 82 -9.96 -9.11 2.53
N VAL A 83 -11.25 -8.80 2.66
CA VAL A 83 -11.99 -8.01 1.65
C VAL A 83 -11.42 -6.60 1.52
N LEU A 84 -11.18 -5.90 2.64
CA LEU A 84 -10.63 -4.55 2.63
C LEU A 84 -9.19 -4.52 2.08
N LEU A 85 -8.34 -5.45 2.52
CA LEU A 85 -6.95 -5.55 2.05
C LEU A 85 -6.88 -5.96 0.58
N PHE A 86 -7.81 -6.79 0.10
CA PHE A 86 -7.92 -7.11 -1.32
C PHE A 86 -8.33 -5.87 -2.15
N GLY A 87 -9.29 -5.08 -1.68
CA GLY A 87 -9.66 -3.81 -2.34
C GLY A 87 -8.48 -2.83 -2.43
N MET A 88 -7.68 -2.72 -1.36
CA MET A 88 -6.44 -1.94 -1.40
C MET A 88 -5.39 -2.55 -2.33
N ALA A 89 -5.26 -3.88 -2.39
CA ALA A 89 -4.32 -4.56 -3.29
C ALA A 89 -4.67 -4.32 -4.77
N LEU A 90 -5.95 -4.16 -5.13
CA LEU A 90 -6.35 -3.74 -6.47
C LEU A 90 -5.86 -2.32 -6.80
N CYS A 91 -5.93 -1.41 -5.82
CA CYS A 91 -5.38 -0.06 -5.98
C CYS A 91 -3.85 -0.09 -6.09
N ASP A 92 -3.16 -0.92 -5.31
CA ASP A 92 -1.71 -1.12 -5.46
C ASP A 92 -1.35 -1.67 -6.83
N ALA A 93 -2.13 -2.61 -7.38
CA ALA A 93 -1.92 -3.12 -8.74
C ALA A 93 -2.03 -1.99 -9.78
N GLY A 94 -2.94 -1.03 -9.58
CA GLY A 94 -3.02 0.20 -10.36
C GLY A 94 -1.77 1.06 -10.24
N HIS A 95 -1.21 1.22 -9.03
CA HIS A 95 0.05 1.93 -8.83
C HIS A 95 1.22 1.22 -9.53
N ILE A 96 1.35 -0.10 -9.38
CA ILE A 96 2.37 -0.90 -10.07
C ILE A 96 2.23 -0.76 -11.58
N TYR A 97 1.00 -0.84 -12.12
CA TYR A 97 0.74 -0.61 -13.54
C TYR A 97 1.16 0.79 -13.99
N SER A 98 0.89 1.84 -13.21
CA SER A 98 1.29 3.21 -13.56
C SER A 98 2.80 3.37 -13.65
N VAL A 99 3.55 2.75 -12.74
CA VAL A 99 5.01 2.70 -12.77
C VAL A 99 5.49 1.93 -13.99
N TRP A 100 4.92 0.74 -14.23
CA TRP A 100 5.27 -0.10 -15.36
C TRP A 100 5.03 0.59 -16.70
N ALA A 101 3.91 1.31 -16.83
CA ALA A 101 3.56 2.06 -18.02
C ALA A 101 4.56 3.19 -18.32
N GLU A 102 5.10 3.84 -17.28
CA GLU A 102 6.06 4.94 -17.44
C GLU A 102 7.52 4.50 -17.58
N MET A 103 7.94 3.44 -16.90
CA MET A 103 9.32 2.92 -16.97
C MET A 103 9.51 1.88 -18.07
N GLY A 104 8.44 1.19 -18.46
CA GLY A 104 8.50 0.00 -19.28
C GLY A 104 9.07 -1.22 -18.55
N THR A 105 8.89 -2.40 -19.16
CA THR A 105 9.26 -3.69 -18.54
C THR A 105 10.75 -3.81 -18.23
N ARG A 106 11.62 -3.31 -19.12
CA ARG A 106 13.07 -3.46 -18.98
C ARG A 106 13.61 -2.73 -17.76
N ASP A 107 13.23 -1.46 -17.60
CA ASP A 107 13.76 -0.62 -16.54
C ASP A 107 13.08 -0.95 -15.20
N MET A 108 11.79 -1.30 -15.22
CA MET A 108 11.09 -1.79 -14.03
C MET A 108 11.62 -3.13 -13.51
N LEU A 109 12.26 -3.97 -14.34
CA LEU A 109 12.82 -5.25 -13.90
C LEU A 109 14.34 -5.23 -13.72
N SER A 110 14.96 -4.05 -13.80
CA SER A 110 16.42 -3.88 -13.69
C SER A 110 16.79 -3.04 -12.46
N PRO A 111 16.85 -3.63 -11.25
CA PRO A 111 17.17 -2.88 -10.02
C PRO A 111 18.52 -2.17 -10.05
N SER A 112 19.44 -2.59 -10.93
CA SER A 112 20.76 -1.99 -11.11
C SER A 112 20.73 -0.59 -11.74
N VAL A 113 19.66 -0.22 -12.44
CA VAL A 113 19.53 1.11 -13.08
C VAL A 113 18.65 2.08 -12.28
N TRP A 114 18.04 1.62 -11.19
CA TRP A 114 17.17 2.43 -10.35
C TRP A 114 17.95 3.50 -9.59
N ARG A 115 17.42 4.72 -9.61
CA ARG A 115 17.89 5.79 -8.72
C ARG A 115 17.51 5.43 -7.28
N PRO A 116 18.15 6.06 -6.27
CA PRO A 116 17.76 5.86 -4.87
C PRO A 116 16.26 6.15 -4.62
N SER A 117 15.69 7.14 -5.32
CA SER A 117 14.26 7.46 -5.22
C SER A 117 13.36 6.41 -5.87
N ASP A 118 13.80 5.79 -6.97
CA ASP A 118 13.07 4.69 -7.63
C ASP A 118 13.01 3.46 -6.70
N TRP A 119 14.10 3.17 -5.98
CA TRP A 119 14.11 2.12 -4.96
C TRP A 119 13.05 2.34 -3.88
N VAL A 120 12.95 3.56 -3.36
CA VAL A 120 11.93 3.92 -2.35
C VAL A 120 10.53 3.68 -2.91
N THR A 121 10.27 4.13 -4.14
CA THR A 121 8.96 3.99 -4.78
C THR A 121 8.61 2.55 -5.09
N MET A 122 9.56 1.76 -5.62
CA MET A 122 9.34 0.34 -5.91
C MET A 122 9.04 -0.43 -4.63
N VAL A 123 9.86 -0.26 -3.58
CA VAL A 123 9.65 -0.96 -2.30
C VAL A 123 8.33 -0.53 -1.66
N SER A 124 8.02 0.77 -1.67
CA SER A 124 6.81 1.33 -1.05
C SER A 124 5.53 1.03 -1.82
N THR A 125 5.62 0.60 -3.09
CA THR A 125 4.47 0.27 -3.93
C THR A 125 4.28 -1.24 -4.06
N VAL A 126 5.36 -1.96 -4.38
CA VAL A 126 5.34 -3.42 -4.60
C VAL A 126 5.33 -4.20 -3.28
N GLY A 127 6.01 -3.71 -2.25
CA GLY A 127 6.06 -4.36 -0.93
C GLY A 127 4.69 -4.53 -0.27
N PRO A 128 3.90 -3.43 -0.08
CA PRO A 128 2.56 -3.53 0.48
C PRO A 128 1.63 -4.45 -0.33
N PHE A 129 1.71 -4.41 -1.66
CA PHE A 129 0.90 -5.28 -2.53
C PHE A 129 1.09 -6.76 -2.19
N PHE A 130 2.34 -7.23 -2.10
CA PHE A 130 2.62 -8.62 -1.78
C PHE A 130 2.25 -8.98 -0.34
N LEU A 131 2.45 -8.06 0.63
CA LEU A 131 2.03 -8.28 2.02
C LEU A 131 0.51 -8.44 2.15
N ARG A 132 -0.26 -7.61 1.43
CA ARG A 132 -1.71 -7.73 1.35
C ARG A 132 -2.13 -9.03 0.69
N LEU A 133 -1.51 -9.39 -0.43
CA LEU A 133 -1.83 -10.62 -1.15
C LEU A 133 -1.54 -11.86 -0.28
N ALA A 134 -0.40 -11.87 0.42
CA ALA A 134 -0.07 -12.93 1.38
C ALA A 134 -1.12 -13.05 2.49
N PHE A 135 -1.58 -11.93 3.04
CA PHE A 135 -2.66 -11.92 4.04
C PHE A 135 -3.99 -12.44 3.48
N VAL A 136 -4.37 -11.98 2.28
CA VAL A 136 -5.62 -12.39 1.61
C VAL A 136 -5.62 -13.89 1.34
N LEU A 137 -4.50 -14.43 0.87
CA LEU A 137 -4.29 -15.86 0.63
C LEU A 137 -4.17 -16.68 1.93
N GLY A 138 -4.14 -16.03 3.10
CA GLY A 138 -4.09 -16.69 4.39
C GLY A 138 -2.70 -17.15 4.82
N VAL A 139 -1.64 -16.67 4.18
CA VAL A 139 -0.26 -17.05 4.52
C VAL A 139 0.06 -16.66 5.97
N GLY A 140 0.26 -17.66 6.82
CA GLY A 140 0.59 -17.48 8.23
C GLY A 140 -0.59 -17.17 9.14
N LEU A 141 -1.83 -17.14 8.64
CA LEU A 141 -3.02 -17.08 9.49
C LEU A 141 -3.26 -18.48 10.08
N LYS A 142 -3.45 -18.57 11.41
CA LYS A 142 -3.91 -19.82 12.03
C LYS A 142 -5.41 -19.93 11.75
N ASP A 143 -5.82 -20.97 11.05
CA ASP A 143 -7.23 -21.20 10.77
C ASP A 143 -7.97 -21.46 12.08
N SER A 144 -8.84 -20.53 12.46
CA SER A 144 -9.85 -20.72 13.51
C SER A 144 -10.92 -21.77 13.13
N GLN A 145 -10.78 -22.45 11.98
CA GLN A 145 -11.63 -23.57 11.58
C GLN A 145 -11.14 -24.94 12.06
N GLN A 146 -9.94 -25.05 12.66
CA GLN A 146 -9.49 -26.30 13.26
C GLN A 146 -10.07 -26.53 14.66
N GLU A 147 -10.35 -25.48 15.44
CA GLU A 147 -10.90 -25.62 16.79
C GLU A 147 -12.37 -26.08 16.83
N GLU A 148 -13.16 -25.84 15.77
CA GLU A 148 -14.58 -26.28 15.70
C GLU A 148 -14.73 -27.72 15.16
N LYS A 149 -13.67 -28.30 14.57
CA LYS A 149 -13.64 -29.72 14.17
C LYS A 149 -13.04 -30.66 15.23
N GLU A 150 -12.40 -30.09 16.25
CA GLU A 150 -11.76 -30.83 17.34
C GLU A 150 -12.50 -30.70 18.69
N ALA A 151 -13.65 -30.01 18.73
CA ALA A 151 -14.58 -29.90 19.85
C ALA A 151 -15.87 -30.68 19.60
#